data_AF-A0A1R2BKN5-F1
#
_entry.id   AF-A0A1R2BKN5-F1
#
_cell.length_a   1.000
_cell.length_b   1.000
_cell.length_c   1.000
_cell.angle_alpha   90.00
_cell.angle_beta   90.00
_cell.angle_gamma   90.00
#
_symmetry.space_group_name_H-M   'P 1'
#
loop_
_entity.id
_entity.type
_entity.pdbx_description
1 polymer ?
#
loop_
_entity_poly.entity_id
_entity_poly.type
_entity_poly.pdbx_seq_one_letter_code
_entity_poly.pdbx_strand_id
1 'polypeptide(L)'
;MNNESQSNDLPTTQTKACNCKYSKCLKLYCQCFSSKDYCKNCDCNNCHNIPEYEAIRKSKIKSITKRDSSAFRRKMPKDQRKFKNNQKSLIKGCNCKRTKCIQKYCECYNAGIACTETCNCLKCKNTTLDEKKDCISYPQNNEILKSYTEYFNQSFSIIQNVFAEEKCESSTEINHEVKATGNIEESYFAKILLTFNGLT
;
A
#
# COMPACT_ATOMS: atom_id res chain seq x y z
N MET A 1 38.15 8.72 -33.16
CA MET A 1 36.78 9.25 -33.27
C MET A 1 35.86 8.20 -32.66
N ASN A 2 35.53 8.38 -31.38
CA ASN A 2 34.82 7.38 -30.59
C ASN A 2 33.33 7.76 -30.53
N ASN A 3 32.49 6.76 -30.84
CA ASN A 3 31.03 6.80 -30.83
C ASN A 3 30.46 7.23 -29.48
N GLU A 4 29.69 8.31 -29.50
CA GLU A 4 28.84 8.74 -28.39
C GLU A 4 27.52 7.95 -28.42
N SER A 5 27.36 7.01 -27.49
CA SER A 5 26.09 6.34 -27.23
C SER A 5 25.23 7.23 -26.34
N GLN A 6 24.26 7.90 -26.93
CA GLN A 6 23.23 8.67 -26.24
C GLN A 6 22.36 7.74 -25.37
N SER A 7 22.43 7.92 -24.05
CA SER A 7 21.51 7.31 -23.09
C SER A 7 20.25 8.16 -23.00
N ASN A 8 19.16 7.64 -23.57
CA ASN A 8 17.81 8.19 -23.44
C ASN A 8 17.30 8.01 -21.99
N ASP A 9 17.45 9.03 -21.15
CA ASP A 9 16.77 9.13 -19.87
C ASP A 9 15.35 9.70 -20.05
N LEU A 10 14.34 8.88 -19.74
CA LEU A 10 12.92 9.23 -19.66
C LEU A 10 12.47 9.24 -18.18
N PRO A 11 11.36 9.91 -17.84
CA PRO A 11 11.28 11.18 -17.13
C PRO A 11 11.27 11.06 -15.59
N THR A 12 11.92 12.04 -14.97
CA THR A 12 11.86 12.53 -13.58
C THR A 12 11.17 11.61 -12.57
N THR A 13 11.94 10.65 -12.04
CA THR A 13 11.53 9.89 -10.85
C THR A 13 11.25 10.88 -9.72
N GLN A 14 10.01 10.92 -9.21
CA GLN A 14 9.73 11.55 -7.91
C GLN A 14 10.80 11.09 -6.92
N THR A 15 11.67 12.01 -6.51
CA THR A 15 12.74 11.72 -5.57
C THR A 15 12.09 11.20 -4.30
N LYS A 16 12.37 9.96 -3.92
CA LYS A 16 11.80 9.33 -2.72
C LYS A 16 12.24 10.12 -1.49
N ALA A 17 11.36 10.98 -0.98
CA ALA A 17 11.54 11.69 0.26
C ALA A 17 11.27 10.74 1.44
N CYS A 18 12.11 10.78 2.48
CA CYS A 18 11.95 9.95 3.67
C CYS A 18 11.63 10.76 4.91
N ASN A 19 10.85 10.18 5.83
CA ASN A 19 10.35 10.87 7.04
C ASN A 19 10.95 10.24 8.31
N CYS A 20 12.24 9.91 8.25
CA CYS A 20 12.92 9.14 9.30
C CYS A 20 13.06 9.94 10.60
N LYS A 21 12.59 9.40 11.74
CA LYS A 21 12.70 10.07 13.05
C LYS A 21 13.91 9.63 13.89
N TYR A 22 14.31 8.36 13.82
CA TYR A 22 15.27 7.75 14.77
C TYR A 22 16.43 6.98 14.12
N SER A 23 16.53 7.01 12.78
CA SER A 23 17.59 6.29 12.06
C SER A 23 18.83 7.15 11.81
N LYS A 24 18.73 8.47 11.99
CA LYS A 24 19.66 9.48 11.42
C LYS A 24 19.92 9.25 9.93
N CYS A 25 19.00 8.56 9.26
CA CYS A 25 19.13 8.04 7.90
C CYS A 25 20.38 7.14 7.67
N LEU A 26 20.95 6.54 8.72
CA LEU A 26 22.11 5.64 8.62
C LEU A 26 21.77 4.16 8.87
N LYS A 27 20.49 3.82 8.74
CA LYS A 27 19.95 2.45 8.89
C LYS A 27 19.14 2.11 7.65
N LEU A 28 19.06 0.81 7.31
CA LEU A 28 18.31 0.31 6.15
C LEU A 28 16.79 0.59 6.22
N TYR A 29 16.27 1.03 7.36
CA TYR A 29 14.91 1.56 7.48
C TYR A 29 14.68 2.82 6.63
N CYS A 30 15.74 3.60 6.39
CA CYS A 30 15.67 4.76 5.50
C CYS A 30 15.73 4.31 4.04
N GLN A 31 14.75 4.73 3.24
CA GLN A 31 14.68 4.37 1.83
C GLN A 31 15.82 4.96 0.98
N CYS A 32 16.27 6.18 1.31
CA CYS A 32 17.41 6.81 0.65
C CYS A 32 18.70 6.01 0.92
N PHE A 33 18.99 5.76 2.20
CA PHE A 33 20.19 5.03 2.61
C PHE A 33 20.24 3.59 2.11
N SER A 34 19.11 2.86 2.18
CA SER A 34 19.01 1.50 1.62
C SER A 34 19.22 1.46 0.10
N SER A 35 18.91 2.55 -0.61
CA SER A 35 19.18 2.70 -2.04
C SER A 35 20.61 3.15 -2.34
N LYS A 36 21.46 3.34 -1.32
CA LYS A 36 22.79 3.98 -1.38
C LYS A 36 22.78 5.43 -1.84
N ASP A 37 21.62 6.09 -1.78
CA ASP A 37 21.46 7.50 -2.13
C ASP A 37 21.56 8.38 -0.88
N TYR A 38 21.97 9.63 -1.08
CA TYR A 38 21.84 10.66 -0.05
C TYR A 38 20.37 11.08 0.11
N CYS A 39 20.01 11.55 1.29
CA CYS A 39 18.73 12.23 1.47
C CYS A 39 18.79 13.58 0.72
N LYS A 40 17.76 13.85 -0.09
CA LYS A 40 17.57 15.12 -0.79
C LYS A 40 16.11 15.52 -0.60
N ASN A 41 15.84 16.74 -0.14
CA ASN A 41 14.48 17.25 0.12
C ASN A 41 13.60 16.25 0.91
N CYS A 42 14.09 15.81 2.08
CA CYS A 42 13.42 14.79 2.92
C CYS A 42 12.96 15.40 4.26
N ASP A 43 11.82 14.93 4.79
CA ASP A 43 11.29 15.35 6.11
C ASP A 43 11.89 14.53 7.27
N CYS A 44 13.16 14.15 7.17
CA CYS A 44 13.84 13.34 8.16
C CYS A 44 14.51 14.19 9.24
N ASN A 45 14.42 13.74 10.50
CA ASN A 45 15.00 14.44 11.65
C ASN A 45 16.45 13.99 11.89
N ASN A 46 17.32 14.97 12.18
CA ASN A 46 18.74 14.75 12.51
C ASN A 46 19.45 13.84 11.47
N CYS A 47 19.35 14.23 10.19
CA CYS A 47 19.83 13.44 9.08
C CYS A 47 21.36 13.45 9.00
N HIS A 48 21.97 12.27 9.00
CA HIS A 48 23.41 12.09 8.75
C HIS A 48 23.66 11.36 7.42
N ASN A 49 22.64 11.21 6.57
CA ASN A 49 22.76 10.67 5.21
C ASN A 49 22.88 11.79 4.20
N ILE A 50 23.85 12.67 4.41
CA ILE A 50 24.19 13.83 3.59
C ILE A 50 25.73 13.89 3.42
N PRO A 51 26.26 14.57 2.39
CA PRO A 51 27.70 14.59 2.10
C PRO A 51 28.59 15.04 3.26
N GLU A 52 28.11 15.96 4.10
CA GLU A 52 28.82 16.52 5.25
C GLU A 52 29.20 15.45 6.30
N TYR A 53 28.42 14.37 6.38
CA TYR A 53 28.65 13.25 7.32
C TYR A 53 29.20 11.99 6.62
N GLU A 54 29.85 12.12 5.47
CA GLU A 54 30.26 10.98 4.63
C GLU A 54 31.19 9.99 5.34
N ALA A 55 32.08 10.45 6.22
CA ALA A 55 32.95 9.55 7.00
C ALA A 55 32.13 8.56 7.86
N ILE A 56 31.10 9.07 8.56
CA ILE A 56 30.20 8.26 9.38
C ILE A 56 29.35 7.35 8.48
N ARG A 57 28.84 7.89 7.37
CA ARG A 57 28.03 7.15 6.38
C ARG A 57 28.79 5.97 5.79
N LYS A 58 30.03 6.18 5.30
CA LYS A 58 30.91 5.11 4.78
C LYS A 58 31.19 4.03 5.83
N SER A 59 31.46 4.43 7.07
CA SER A 59 31.67 3.48 8.17
C SER A 59 30.43 2.60 8.41
N LYS A 60 29.23 3.18 8.38
CA LYS A 60 27.97 2.43 8.48
C LYS A 60 27.73 1.51 7.29
N ILE A 61 27.98 1.96 6.06
CA ILE A 61 27.87 1.13 4.86
C ILE A 61 28.83 -0.07 4.94
N LYS A 62 30.09 0.15 5.34
CA LYS A 62 31.10 -0.90 5.49
C LYS A 62 30.68 -1.93 6.54
N SER A 63 30.22 -1.49 7.71
CA SER A 63 29.79 -2.40 8.79
C SER A 63 28.53 -3.22 8.44
N ILE A 64 27.59 -2.66 7.66
CA ILE A 64 26.42 -3.39 7.16
C ILE A 64 26.84 -4.42 6.10
N THR A 65 27.66 -4.00 5.14
CA THR A 65 28.14 -4.88 4.05
C THR A 65 29.01 -6.03 4.57
N LYS A 66 29.81 -5.79 5.63
CA LYS A 66 30.59 -6.84 6.30
C LYS A 66 29.71 -7.93 6.91
N ARG A 67 28.51 -7.57 7.42
CA ARG A 67 27.56 -8.54 7.99
C ARG A 67 26.74 -9.25 6.92
N ASP A 68 26.40 -8.54 5.85
CA ASP A 68 25.65 -9.09 4.73
C ASP A 68 26.02 -8.34 3.44
N SER A 69 26.72 -9.03 2.53
CA SER A 69 27.15 -8.49 1.25
C SER A 69 25.97 -8.12 0.33
N SER A 70 24.79 -8.68 0.58
CA SER A 70 23.55 -8.41 -0.15
C SER A 70 22.67 -7.33 0.48
N ALA A 71 23.06 -6.76 1.63
CA ALA A 71 22.22 -5.85 2.42
C ALA A 71 21.70 -4.61 1.67
N PHE A 72 22.45 -4.13 0.67
CA PHE A 72 22.08 -2.98 -0.17
C PHE A 72 21.62 -3.39 -1.58
N ARG A 73 21.53 -4.69 -1.88
CA ARG A 73 20.88 -5.16 -3.10
C ARG A 73 19.37 -5.06 -2.88
N ARG A 74 18.63 -4.63 -3.91
CA ARG A 74 17.16 -4.65 -3.85
C ARG A 74 16.73 -6.10 -3.72
N LYS A 75 16.11 -6.44 -2.58
CA LYS A 75 15.74 -7.82 -2.25
C LYS A 75 14.77 -8.43 -3.28
N MET A 76 13.93 -7.62 -3.92
CA MET A 76 12.89 -8.08 -4.84
C MET A 76 12.75 -7.15 -6.05
N PRO A 77 12.69 -7.68 -7.28
CA PRO A 77 12.19 -6.97 -8.45
C PRO A 77 10.73 -6.54 -8.24
N LYS A 78 10.40 -5.32 -8.68
CA LYS A 78 9.00 -4.84 -8.71
C LYS A 78 8.22 -5.35 -9.93
N ASP A 79 8.92 -5.80 -10.97
CA ASP A 79 8.32 -6.26 -12.22
C ASP A 79 8.61 -7.75 -12.40
N GLN A 80 7.55 -8.55 -12.36
CA GLN A 80 7.60 -10.00 -12.50
C GLN A 80 8.03 -10.45 -13.91
N ARG A 81 7.89 -9.59 -14.92
CA ARG A 81 8.19 -9.95 -16.32
C ARG A 81 9.68 -10.19 -16.60
N LYS A 82 10.57 -9.72 -15.71
CA LYS A 82 12.03 -9.90 -15.84
C LYS A 82 12.58 -11.12 -15.09
N PHE A 83 11.71 -11.93 -14.47
CA PHE A 83 12.13 -13.08 -13.64
C PHE A 83 12.49 -14.35 -14.43
N LYS A 84 12.35 -14.36 -15.76
CA LYS A 84 12.41 -15.60 -16.54
C LYS A 84 13.79 -16.28 -16.62
N ASN A 85 14.91 -15.59 -16.34
CA ASN A 85 16.24 -16.19 -16.49
C ASN A 85 17.07 -16.12 -15.20
N ASN A 86 17.25 -17.26 -14.54
CA ASN A 86 18.38 -17.59 -13.63
C ASN A 86 18.65 -16.67 -12.42
N GLN A 87 17.61 -16.18 -11.72
CA GLN A 87 17.78 -15.48 -10.42
C GLN A 87 17.14 -16.20 -9.22
N LYS A 88 17.00 -17.53 -9.29
CA LYS A 88 16.50 -18.35 -8.16
C LYS A 88 17.37 -18.18 -6.88
N SER A 89 18.62 -17.77 -7.03
CA SER A 89 19.61 -17.61 -5.95
C SER A 89 19.65 -16.23 -5.27
N LEU A 90 18.86 -15.25 -5.72
CA LEU A 90 18.93 -13.87 -5.21
C LEU A 90 17.81 -13.49 -4.23
N ILE A 91 16.83 -14.36 -4.04
CA ILE A 91 15.67 -14.10 -3.18
C ILE A 91 15.92 -14.69 -1.79
N LYS A 92 16.23 -13.83 -0.81
CA LYS A 92 16.08 -14.23 0.60
C LYS A 92 14.59 -14.33 0.90
N GLY A 93 14.12 -15.49 1.35
CA GLY A 93 12.72 -15.68 1.74
C GLY A 93 12.31 -14.84 2.96
N CYS A 94 11.01 -14.69 3.17
CA CYS A 94 10.48 -13.93 4.31
C CYS A 94 10.46 -14.75 5.60
N ASN A 95 10.37 -14.07 6.76
CA ASN A 95 10.34 -14.70 8.09
C ASN A 95 9.06 -14.33 8.89
N CYS A 96 7.96 -14.03 8.18
CA CYS A 96 6.75 -13.47 8.79
C CYS A 96 6.10 -14.43 9.79
N LYS A 97 5.80 -13.96 11.01
CA LYS A 97 5.11 -14.77 12.03
C LYS A 97 3.66 -14.35 12.31
N ARG A 98 3.32 -13.08 12.05
CA ARG A 98 2.01 -12.49 12.41
C ARG A 98 1.10 -12.22 11.21
N THR A 99 1.68 -11.75 10.11
CA THR A 99 0.90 -11.25 8.96
C THR A 99 0.31 -12.36 8.09
N LYS A 100 0.64 -13.63 8.36
CA LYS A 100 0.32 -14.78 7.51
C LYS A 100 0.68 -14.54 6.03
N CYS A 101 1.64 -13.65 5.79
CA CYS A 101 2.10 -13.21 4.46
C CYS A 101 1.03 -12.53 3.58
N ILE A 102 -0.10 -12.07 4.12
CA ILE A 102 -1.18 -11.42 3.33
C ILE A 102 -1.19 -9.89 3.44
N GLN A 103 -0.11 -9.29 3.94
CA GLN A 103 0.02 -7.85 4.18
C GLN A 103 1.37 -7.34 3.69
N LYS A 104 1.48 -6.04 3.39
CA LYS A 104 2.69 -5.39 2.86
C LYS A 104 3.92 -5.44 3.78
N TYR A 105 3.76 -5.85 5.04
CA TYR A 105 4.88 -6.16 5.92
C TYR A 105 5.68 -7.39 5.45
N CYS A 106 5.06 -8.30 4.68
CA CYS A 106 5.75 -9.41 4.06
C CYS A 106 6.43 -8.93 2.77
N GLU A 107 7.74 -9.20 2.65
CA GLU A 107 8.53 -8.82 1.48
C GLU A 107 8.03 -9.51 0.20
N CYS A 108 7.63 -10.78 0.27
CA CYS A 108 7.06 -11.52 -0.85
C CYS A 108 5.73 -10.90 -1.31
N TYR A 109 4.81 -10.67 -0.36
CA TYR A 109 3.51 -10.05 -0.64
C TYR A 109 3.63 -8.66 -1.24
N ASN A 110 4.51 -7.83 -0.67
CA ASN A 110 4.74 -6.47 -1.18
C ASN A 110 5.39 -6.45 -2.57
N ALA A 111 6.10 -7.52 -2.94
CA ALA A 111 6.64 -7.72 -4.28
C ALA A 111 5.65 -8.39 -5.24
N GLY A 112 4.45 -8.74 -4.77
CA GLY A 112 3.43 -9.43 -5.56
C GLY A 112 3.79 -10.89 -5.90
N ILE A 113 4.75 -11.50 -5.21
CA ILE A 113 5.15 -12.89 -5.45
C ILE A 113 4.67 -13.79 -4.32
N ALA A 114 4.33 -15.04 -4.66
CA ALA A 114 4.02 -16.05 -3.67
C ALA A 114 5.24 -16.38 -2.81
N CYS A 115 5.01 -16.77 -1.56
CA CYS A 115 6.05 -17.35 -0.72
C CYS A 115 6.45 -18.72 -1.28
N THR A 116 7.74 -19.01 -1.23
CA THR A 116 8.34 -20.29 -1.66
C THR A 116 8.92 -21.04 -0.46
N GLU A 117 9.45 -22.23 -0.70
CA GLU A 117 10.15 -23.06 0.31
C GLU A 117 11.32 -22.35 1.00
N THR A 118 11.89 -21.30 0.39
CA THR A 118 12.95 -20.49 1.02
C THR A 118 12.44 -19.58 2.14
N CYS A 119 11.13 -19.48 2.36
CA CYS A 119 10.52 -18.62 3.37
C CYS A 119 10.28 -19.38 4.69
N ASN A 120 10.72 -18.81 5.82
CA ASN A 120 10.50 -19.36 7.16
C ASN A 120 9.25 -18.75 7.85
N CYS A 121 8.21 -18.46 7.09
CA CYS A 121 6.98 -17.87 7.60
C CYS A 121 6.13 -18.88 8.38
N LEU A 122 5.42 -18.41 9.41
CA LEU A 122 4.48 -19.22 10.20
C LEU A 122 3.06 -19.04 9.68
N LYS A 123 2.31 -20.14 9.47
CA LYS A 123 0.91 -20.14 8.98
C LYS A 123 0.74 -19.26 7.73
N CYS A 124 1.62 -19.47 6.74
CA CYS A 124 1.62 -18.71 5.49
C CYS A 124 0.30 -18.86 4.72
N LYS A 125 -0.26 -17.76 4.23
CA LYS A 125 -1.42 -17.68 3.34
C LYS A 125 -1.10 -16.87 2.07
N ASN A 126 0.16 -16.87 1.65
CA ASN A 126 0.59 -16.22 0.40
C ASN A 126 1.20 -17.31 -0.49
N THR A 127 0.36 -18.18 -1.01
CA THR A 127 0.77 -19.31 -1.84
C THR A 127 0.35 -19.06 -3.28
N THR A 128 0.91 -19.83 -4.22
CA THR A 128 0.58 -19.72 -5.65
C THR A 128 -0.89 -19.99 -5.96
N LEU A 129 -1.67 -20.50 -5.00
CA LEU A 129 -3.10 -20.78 -5.14
C LEU A 129 -3.98 -19.52 -4.99
N ASP A 130 -3.40 -18.38 -4.60
CA ASP A 130 -4.09 -17.08 -4.57
C ASP A 130 -3.99 -16.36 -5.93
N GLU A 131 -4.21 -17.04 -7.06
CA GLU A 131 -4.16 -16.51 -8.45
C GLU A 131 -5.19 -15.39 -8.75
N LYS A 132 -5.75 -14.72 -7.74
CA LYS A 132 -6.63 -13.55 -7.93
C LYS A 132 -6.11 -12.32 -7.20
N LYS A 133 -4.80 -12.08 -7.33
CA LYS A 133 -4.20 -10.76 -7.05
C LYS A 133 -3.38 -10.23 -8.21
N ASP A 134 -3.71 -10.68 -9.43
CA ASP A 134 -3.62 -9.75 -10.54
C ASP A 134 -4.42 -8.52 -10.17
N CYS A 135 -3.86 -7.36 -10.48
CA CYS A 135 -4.50 -6.08 -10.38
C CYS A 135 -6.02 -6.19 -10.63
N ILE A 136 -6.84 -5.68 -9.72
CA ILE A 136 -8.09 -5.05 -10.15
C ILE A 136 -7.65 -3.82 -10.96
N SER A 137 -7.15 -4.02 -12.18
CA SER A 137 -7.68 -3.27 -13.29
C SER A 137 -9.15 -3.67 -13.30
N TYR A 138 -10.02 -2.77 -12.84
CA TYR A 138 -11.45 -2.94 -13.01
C TYR A 138 -11.68 -3.47 -14.44
N PRO A 139 -12.32 -4.64 -14.63
CA PRO A 139 -12.82 -4.96 -15.95
C PRO A 139 -13.81 -3.84 -16.29
N GLN A 140 -13.50 -3.06 -17.32
CA GLN A 140 -14.43 -2.11 -17.91
C GLN A 140 -15.55 -2.91 -18.62
N ASN A 141 -16.36 -3.66 -17.87
CA ASN A 141 -17.69 -4.03 -18.33
C ASN A 141 -18.67 -3.04 -17.71
N ASN A 142 -18.80 -1.94 -18.46
CA ASN A 142 -19.56 -0.74 -18.15
C ASN A 142 -21.08 -0.98 -18.04
N GLU A 143 -21.58 -2.17 -18.42
CA GLU A 143 -23.02 -2.42 -18.52
C GLU A 143 -23.66 -2.83 -17.19
N ILE A 144 -22.99 -3.68 -16.39
CA ILE A 144 -23.53 -4.13 -15.10
C ILE A 144 -23.47 -2.99 -14.07
N LEU A 145 -22.39 -2.18 -14.07
CA LEU A 145 -22.30 -1.04 -13.16
C LEU A 145 -23.32 0.06 -13.51
N LYS A 146 -23.63 0.25 -14.81
CA LYS A 146 -24.72 1.15 -15.24
C LYS A 146 -26.08 0.66 -14.76
N SER A 147 -26.37 -0.64 -14.88
CA SER A 147 -27.67 -1.15 -14.44
C SER A 147 -27.87 -1.03 -12.92
N TYR A 148 -26.83 -1.26 -12.13
CA TYR A 148 -26.89 -1.02 -10.67
C TYR A 148 -27.03 0.46 -10.32
N THR A 149 -26.38 1.35 -11.07
CA THR A 149 -26.48 2.80 -10.83
C THR A 149 -27.84 3.35 -11.26
N GLU A 150 -28.41 2.86 -12.37
CA GLU A 150 -29.77 3.19 -12.82
C GLU A 150 -30.82 2.68 -11.84
N TYR A 151 -30.70 1.45 -11.36
CA TYR A 151 -31.61 0.91 -10.34
C TYR A 151 -31.57 1.74 -9.03
N PHE A 152 -30.37 2.17 -8.62
CA PHE A 152 -30.21 2.99 -7.42
C PHE A 152 -30.77 4.40 -7.60
N ASN A 153 -30.55 5.03 -8.75
CA ASN A 153 -31.09 6.36 -9.07
C ASN A 153 -32.61 6.33 -9.23
N GLN A 154 -33.16 5.26 -9.80
CA GLN A 154 -34.60 5.04 -9.90
C GLN A 154 -35.23 4.90 -8.51
N SER A 155 -34.59 4.12 -7.63
CA SER A 155 -35.01 3.98 -6.22
C SER A 155 -34.94 5.32 -5.47
N PHE A 156 -33.90 6.13 -5.69
CA PHE A 156 -33.75 7.45 -5.06
C PHE A 156 -34.80 8.46 -5.56
N SER A 157 -35.13 8.45 -6.85
CA SER A 157 -36.18 9.32 -7.41
C SER A 157 -37.59 8.97 -6.89
N ILE A 158 -37.85 7.69 -6.65
CA ILE A 158 -39.11 7.24 -6.02
C ILE A 158 -39.18 7.73 -4.57
N ILE A 159 -38.09 7.62 -3.81
CA ILE A 159 -38.02 8.11 -2.43
C ILE A 159 -38.21 9.63 -2.37
N GLN A 160 -37.56 10.40 -3.25
CA GLN A 160 -37.74 11.87 -3.30
C GLN A 160 -39.16 12.29 -3.70
N ASN A 161 -39.84 11.53 -4.57
CA ASN A 161 -41.23 11.82 -4.95
C ASN A 161 -42.22 11.48 -3.84
N VAL A 162 -41.98 10.41 -3.07
CA VAL A 162 -42.80 10.05 -1.90
C VAL A 162 -42.72 11.13 -0.81
N PHE A 163 -41.56 11.77 -0.62
CA PHE A 163 -41.40 12.89 0.30
C PHE A 163 -41.93 14.24 -0.22
N ALA A 164 -42.33 14.34 -1.49
CA ALA A 164 -42.83 15.58 -2.08
C ALA A 164 -44.37 15.73 -2.02
N GLU A 165 -45.12 14.65 -1.75
CA GLU A 165 -46.60 14.67 -1.74
C GLU A 165 -47.24 14.71 -0.35
N GLU A 166 -46.48 14.57 0.74
CA GLU A 166 -46.99 14.73 2.10
C GLU A 166 -46.67 16.13 2.66
N LYS A 167 -47.58 17.09 2.42
CA LYS A 167 -47.73 18.25 3.32
C LYS A 167 -48.44 17.77 4.58
N CYS A 168 -47.72 17.57 5.68
CA CYS A 168 -48.35 17.63 6.99
C CYS A 168 -47.36 17.99 8.11
N GLU A 169 -47.90 18.76 9.05
CA GLU A 169 -47.23 19.56 10.07
C GLU A 169 -46.77 18.75 11.29
N SER A 170 -45.74 19.31 11.94
CA SER A 170 -45.38 19.14 13.35
C SER A 170 -44.59 17.90 13.79
N SER A 171 -43.47 18.27 14.41
CA SER A 171 -42.58 17.62 15.36
C SER A 171 -43.15 16.54 16.30
N THR A 172 -42.22 15.66 16.69
CA THR A 172 -42.17 14.78 17.88
C THR A 172 -43.10 13.57 17.90
N GLU A 173 -42.56 12.39 17.54
CA GLU A 173 -42.68 11.10 18.28
C GLU A 173 -42.22 9.89 17.45
N ILE A 174 -40.92 9.63 17.33
CA ILE A 174 -40.39 8.26 17.13
C ILE A 174 -39.02 8.15 17.81
N ASN A 175 -38.98 8.32 19.14
CA ASN A 175 -37.76 8.12 19.94
C ASN A 175 -37.79 6.85 20.78
N HIS A 176 -38.65 5.88 20.44
CA HIS A 176 -38.82 4.74 21.33
C HIS A 176 -39.08 3.42 20.60
N GLU A 177 -38.13 2.97 19.76
CA GLU A 177 -37.94 1.52 19.55
C GLU A 177 -36.61 1.13 18.86
N VAL A 178 -35.49 1.73 19.27
CA VAL A 178 -34.15 1.18 18.94
C VAL A 178 -33.43 0.78 20.23
N LYS A 179 -34.06 -0.13 20.98
CA LYS A 179 -33.42 -0.92 22.03
C LYS A 179 -33.96 -2.34 22.00
N ALA A 180 -33.54 -3.11 21.00
CA ALA A 180 -33.26 -4.54 21.11
C ALA A 180 -33.03 -5.12 19.71
N THR A 181 -31.78 -5.26 19.31
CA THR A 181 -31.19 -6.49 18.75
C THR A 181 -29.77 -6.15 18.32
N GLY A 182 -28.78 -6.77 18.97
CA GLY A 182 -27.39 -6.60 18.60
C GLY A 182 -27.08 -7.34 17.31
N ASN A 183 -26.43 -6.66 16.37
CA ASN A 183 -25.52 -7.27 15.40
C ASN A 183 -24.51 -6.23 14.88
N ILE A 184 -23.24 -6.62 14.85
CA ILE A 184 -22.04 -5.76 14.77
C ILE A 184 -21.73 -5.29 13.33
N GLU A 185 -22.73 -5.11 12.47
CA GLU A 185 -22.54 -4.62 11.08
C GLU A 185 -23.15 -3.25 10.78
N GLU A 186 -23.59 -2.50 11.80
CA GLU A 186 -24.19 -1.17 11.60
C GLU A 186 -23.23 0.03 11.67
N SER A 187 -21.91 -0.17 11.83
CA SER A 187 -21.03 1.00 11.98
C SER A 187 -20.69 1.74 10.68
N TYR A 188 -20.86 1.12 9.51
CA TYR A 188 -20.56 1.74 8.21
C TYR A 188 -21.78 2.43 7.59
N PHE A 189 -22.93 1.78 7.58
CA PHE A 189 -24.17 2.36 7.06
C PHE A 189 -24.71 3.49 7.94
N ALA A 190 -24.65 3.35 9.28
CA ALA A 190 -25.05 4.43 10.17
C ALA A 190 -24.14 5.66 10.03
N LYS A 191 -22.82 5.46 9.82
CA LYS A 191 -21.90 6.57 9.54
C LYS A 191 -22.22 7.26 8.22
N ILE A 192 -22.51 6.51 7.17
CA ILE A 192 -22.91 7.09 5.88
C ILE A 192 -24.18 7.93 6.06
N LEU A 193 -25.21 7.40 6.72
CA LEU A 193 -26.46 8.14 6.99
C LEU A 193 -26.27 9.39 7.86
N LEU A 194 -25.42 9.32 8.89
CA LEU A 194 -25.10 10.49 9.73
C LEU A 194 -24.33 11.58 8.97
N THR A 195 -23.48 11.18 8.00
CA THR A 195 -22.73 12.14 7.17
C THR A 195 -23.65 12.88 6.18
N PHE A 196 -24.76 12.26 5.76
CA PHE A 196 -25.71 12.86 4.82
C PHE A 196 -26.74 13.78 5.48
N ASN A 197 -26.98 13.68 6.80
CA ASN A 197 -27.92 14.54 7.53
C ASN A 197 -27.27 15.73 8.27
N GLY A 198 -25.97 15.99 8.07
CA GLY A 198 -25.33 17.24 8.52
C GLY A 198 -25.33 17.50 10.05
N LEU A 199 -25.49 16.48 10.89
CA LEU A 199 -25.42 16.60 12.35
C LEU A 199 -24.02 16.17 12.82
N THR A 200 -23.17 17.15 13.10
CA THR A 200 -22.05 17.04 14.07
C THR A 200 -22.43 17.72 15.36
#